data_AF-A0AAG5DF32-F1
#
_entry.id   AF-A0AAG5DF32-F1
#
_cell.length_a   1.000
_cell.length_b   1.000
_cell.length_c   1.000
_cell.angle_alpha   90.00
_cell.angle_beta   90.00
_cell.angle_gamma   90.00
#
_symmetry.space_group_name_H-M   'P 1'
#
loop_
_entity.id
_entity.type
_entity.pdbx_description
1 polymer ?
#
loop_
_entity_poly.entity_id
_entity_poly.type
_entity_poly.pdbx_seq_one_letter_code
_entity_poly.pdbx_strand_id
1 'polypeptide(L)'
;IPLPPLQLAVFQPIFSDLPAPPLELFDLDEAFSSEKVQITQLTNKCLSPAVEGQQPVDEKELGYFIQECGRILKVCQDDQKMSPKEILNAISVKIAHYKKLDKD
;
A
#
# COMPACT_ATOMS: atom_id res chain seq x y z
N ILE A 1 23.87 -54.37 46.84
CA ILE A 1 22.74 -54.48 45.88
C ILE A 1 23.22 -53.85 44.57
N PRO A 2 23.26 -54.58 43.44
CA PRO A 2 23.73 -54.00 42.18
C PRO A 2 22.73 -52.96 41.67
N LEU A 3 23.23 -51.93 40.99
CA LEU A 3 22.40 -50.90 40.37
C LEU A 3 21.63 -51.47 39.17
N PRO A 4 20.42 -50.97 38.86
CA PRO A 4 19.71 -51.33 37.64
C PRO A 4 20.55 -51.02 36.39
N PRO A 5 20.41 -51.80 35.31
CA PRO A 5 21.09 -51.53 34.06
C PRO A 5 20.63 -50.18 33.47
N LEU A 6 21.58 -49.42 32.94
CA LEU A 6 21.31 -48.13 32.30
C LEU A 6 20.54 -48.34 31.00
N GLN A 7 19.48 -47.56 30.81
CA GLN A 7 18.74 -47.52 29.56
C GLN A 7 19.09 -46.24 28.80
N LEU A 8 19.41 -46.39 27.52
CA LEU A 8 19.67 -45.25 26.64
C LEU A 8 18.36 -44.53 26.32
N ALA A 9 18.41 -43.20 26.29
CA ALA A 9 17.31 -42.41 25.77
C ALA A 9 17.14 -42.67 24.26
N VAL A 10 15.90 -42.90 23.83
CA VAL A 10 15.53 -43.07 22.42
C VAL A 10 14.51 -41.99 22.05
N PHE A 11 14.53 -41.55 20.80
CA PHE A 11 13.50 -40.66 20.28
C PHE A 11 12.13 -41.36 20.34
N GLN A 12 11.10 -40.60 20.67
CA GLN A 12 9.72 -41.10 20.62
C GLN A 12 9.29 -41.32 19.16
N PRO A 13 8.29 -42.18 18.90
CA PRO A 13 7.72 -42.33 17.56
C PRO A 13 7.29 -40.97 16.99
N ILE A 14 7.75 -40.67 15.77
CA ILE A 14 7.44 -39.41 15.09
C ILE A 14 6.08 -39.54 14.43
N PHE A 15 5.13 -38.69 14.81
CA PHE A 15 3.85 -38.54 14.13
C PHE A 15 4.02 -37.70 12.86
N SER A 16 3.12 -37.84 11.89
CA SER A 16 3.12 -36.97 10.72
C SER A 16 2.80 -35.53 11.12
N ASP A 17 3.76 -34.63 10.93
CA ASP A 17 3.55 -33.19 11.11
C ASP A 17 2.72 -32.60 9.96
N LEU A 18 2.11 -31.45 10.22
CA LEU A 18 1.45 -30.67 9.17
C LEU A 18 2.48 -30.22 8.12
N PRO A 19 2.10 -30.15 6.83
CA PRO A 19 2.98 -29.58 5.82
C PRO A 19 3.28 -28.12 6.16
N ALA A 20 4.46 -27.66 5.75
CA ALA A 20 4.82 -26.25 5.88
C ALA A 20 3.79 -25.37 5.16
N PRO A 21 3.49 -24.16 5.67
CA PRO A 21 2.63 -23.21 4.97
C PRO A 21 3.11 -22.98 3.53
N PRO A 22 2.20 -22.93 2.55
CA PRO A 22 2.59 -22.69 1.17
C PRO A 22 3.20 -21.29 1.01
N LEU A 23 4.23 -21.19 0.17
CA LEU A 23 4.85 -19.91 -0.16
C LEU A 23 4.01 -19.19 -1.22
N GLU A 24 3.40 -18.06 -0.85
CA GLU A 24 2.72 -17.17 -1.79
C GLU A 24 3.74 -16.25 -2.47
N LEU A 25 3.67 -16.19 -3.81
CA LEU A 25 4.55 -15.35 -4.62
C LEU A 25 3.87 -14.00 -4.87
N PHE A 26 3.93 -13.11 -3.89
CA PHE A 26 3.44 -11.74 -4.02
C PHE A 26 4.40 -10.88 -4.87
N ASP A 27 3.85 -9.97 -5.65
CA ASP A 27 4.62 -8.87 -6.22
C ASP A 27 4.94 -7.86 -5.10
N LEU A 28 6.21 -7.83 -4.70
CA LEU A 28 6.66 -6.98 -3.61
C LEU A 28 6.66 -5.50 -4.01
N ASP A 29 6.83 -5.18 -5.30
CA ASP A 29 6.78 -3.80 -5.76
C ASP A 29 5.34 -3.28 -5.68
N GLU A 30 4.35 -4.11 -5.99
CA GLU A 30 2.94 -3.75 -5.78
C GLU A 30 2.63 -3.63 -4.28
N ALA A 31 2.98 -4.64 -3.48
CA ALA A 31 2.60 -4.72 -2.07
C ALA A 31 3.31 -3.70 -1.17
N PHE A 32 4.54 -3.29 -1.50
CA PHE A 32 5.38 -2.42 -0.68
C PHE A 32 5.79 -1.12 -1.39
N SER A 33 5.13 -0.76 -2.48
CA SER A 33 5.38 0.53 -3.15
C SER A 33 5.13 1.71 -2.20
N SER A 34 6.11 2.61 -2.12
CA SER A 34 5.91 3.89 -1.41
C SER A 34 4.83 4.73 -2.10
N GLU A 35 4.18 5.61 -1.35
CA GLU A 35 3.14 6.52 -1.88
C GLU A 35 3.69 7.36 -3.05
N LYS A 36 4.96 7.75 -2.99
CA LYS A 36 5.64 8.48 -4.06
C LYS A 36 5.73 7.67 -5.34
N VAL A 37 6.08 6.39 -5.25
CA VAL A 37 6.19 5.49 -6.43
C VAL A 37 4.80 5.25 -7.01
N GLN A 38 3.79 5.00 -6.17
CA GLN A 38 2.40 4.82 -6.61
C GLN A 38 1.87 6.04 -7.35
N ILE A 39 2.06 7.26 -6.81
CA ILE A 39 1.66 8.50 -7.48
C ILE A 39 2.42 8.69 -8.80
N THR A 40 3.71 8.35 -8.85
CA THR A 40 4.51 8.46 -10.09
C THR A 40 3.93 7.56 -11.19
N GLN A 41 3.66 6.29 -10.86
CA GLN A 41 3.07 5.33 -11.79
C GLN A 41 1.67 5.76 -12.23
N LEU A 42 0.84 6.22 -11.30
CA LEU A 42 -0.50 6.74 -11.58
C LEU A 42 -0.46 7.97 -12.51
N THR A 43 0.47 8.88 -12.27
CA THR A 43 0.68 10.08 -13.10
C THR A 43 1.04 9.69 -14.53
N ASN A 44 1.97 8.74 -14.69
CA ASN A 44 2.34 8.24 -16.01
C ASN A 44 1.16 7.55 -16.71
N LYS A 45 0.32 6.82 -15.97
CA LYS A 45 -0.87 6.15 -16.53
C LYS A 45 -1.95 7.15 -16.98
N CYS A 46 -2.21 8.18 -16.19
CA CYS A 46 -3.35 9.08 -16.41
C CYS A 46 -3.03 10.35 -17.21
N LEU A 47 -1.80 10.86 -17.15
CA LEU A 47 -1.46 12.18 -17.71
C LEU A 47 -0.48 12.12 -18.90
N SER A 48 0.26 11.02 -19.09
CA SER A 48 1.17 10.90 -20.24
C SER A 48 0.51 11.12 -21.61
N PRO A 49 -0.74 10.64 -21.88
CA PRO A 49 -1.36 10.85 -23.19
C PRO A 49 -1.65 12.33 -23.49
N ALA A 50 -1.88 13.13 -22.45
CA ALA A 50 -2.11 14.56 -22.59
C ALA A 50 -0.82 15.38 -22.71
N VAL A 51 0.26 14.92 -22.07
CA VAL A 51 1.57 15.56 -22.17
C VAL A 51 2.20 15.35 -23.56
N GLU A 52 1.90 14.23 -24.21
CA GLU A 52 2.36 13.92 -25.57
C GLU A 52 1.52 14.62 -26.67
N GLY A 53 0.60 15.51 -26.31
CA GLY A 53 -0.19 16.32 -27.24
C GLY A 53 -1.22 15.51 -28.04
N GLN A 54 -1.49 14.26 -27.64
CA GLN A 54 -2.36 13.35 -28.38
C GLN A 54 -3.83 13.67 -28.12
N GLN A 55 -4.24 13.92 -26.86
CA GLN A 55 -5.60 14.29 -26.48
C GLN A 55 -5.65 15.12 -25.19
N PRO A 56 -6.57 16.09 -25.05
CA PRO A 56 -6.78 16.78 -23.77
C PRO A 56 -7.27 15.80 -22.69
N VAL A 57 -6.78 15.95 -21.45
CA VAL A 57 -7.23 15.13 -20.31
C VAL A 57 -8.74 15.34 -20.12
N ASP A 58 -9.51 14.26 -20.17
CA ASP A 58 -10.94 14.29 -19.89
C ASP A 58 -11.19 14.61 -18.39
N GLU A 59 -12.27 15.33 -18.08
CA GLU A 59 -12.62 15.68 -16.70
C GLU A 59 -12.83 14.42 -15.84
N LYS A 60 -13.30 13.33 -16.47
CA LYS A 60 -13.44 12.02 -15.82
C LYS A 60 -12.09 11.40 -15.45
N GLU A 61 -11.10 11.46 -16.34
CA GLU A 61 -9.76 10.93 -16.10
C GLU A 61 -9.04 11.76 -15.03
N LEU A 62 -9.21 13.09 -15.07
CA LEU A 62 -8.71 13.99 -14.05
C LEU A 62 -9.36 13.71 -12.69
N GLY A 63 -10.68 13.48 -12.67
CA GLY A 63 -11.42 13.12 -11.46
C GLY A 63 -10.91 11.81 -10.85
N TYR A 64 -10.72 10.79 -11.67
CA TYR A 64 -10.13 9.50 -11.24
C TYR A 64 -8.72 9.69 -10.69
N PHE A 65 -7.86 10.44 -11.39
CA PHE A 65 -6.50 10.72 -10.95
C PHE A 65 -6.46 11.38 -9.56
N ILE A 66 -7.31 12.37 -9.32
CA ILE A 66 -7.40 13.07 -8.02
C ILE A 66 -7.91 12.11 -6.93
N GLN A 67 -8.90 11.27 -7.23
CA GLN A 67 -9.44 10.30 -6.27
C GLN A 67 -8.42 9.26 -5.85
N GLU A 68 -7.69 8.67 -6.82
CA GLU A 68 -6.64 7.69 -6.52
C GLU A 68 -5.47 8.34 -5.77
N CYS A 69 -5.06 9.57 -6.10
CA CYS A 69 -4.10 10.32 -5.29
C CYS A 69 -4.59 10.50 -3.84
N GLY A 70 -5.87 10.80 -3.65
CA GLY A 70 -6.50 10.92 -2.35
C GLY A 70 -6.47 9.61 -1.54
N ARG A 71 -6.64 8.47 -2.21
CA ARG A 71 -6.54 7.13 -1.62
C ARG A 71 -5.11 6.79 -1.22
N ILE A 72 -4.15 6.97 -2.14
CA ILE A 72 -2.71 6.73 -1.89
C ILE A 72 -2.22 7.56 -0.69
N LEU A 73 -2.60 8.83 -0.62
CA LEU A 73 -2.20 9.74 0.46
C LEU A 73 -3.06 9.58 1.74
N LYS A 74 -4.00 8.63 1.77
CA LYS A 74 -4.93 8.39 2.89
C LYS A 74 -5.65 9.66 3.35
N VAL A 75 -6.03 10.51 2.39
CA VAL A 75 -6.83 11.72 2.62
C VAL A 75 -8.31 11.36 2.76
N CYS A 76 -8.74 10.35 2.00
CA CYS A 76 -10.07 9.76 2.09
C CYS A 76 -9.99 8.43 2.85
N GLN A 77 -10.99 8.13 3.68
CA GLN A 77 -11.17 6.77 4.20
C GLN A 77 -11.83 5.90 3.12
N ASP A 78 -11.54 4.60 3.12
CA ASP A 78 -12.05 3.66 2.09
C ASP A 78 -13.58 3.64 2.01
N ASP A 79 -14.26 3.98 3.11
CA ASP A 79 -15.72 3.97 3.21
C ASP A 79 -16.36 5.30 2.77
N GLN A 80 -15.57 6.36 2.53
CA GLN A 80 -16.06 7.70 2.27
C GLN A 80 -15.81 8.13 0.83
N LYS A 81 -16.88 8.22 0.04
CA LYS A 81 -16.81 8.82 -1.30
C LYS A 81 -16.67 10.33 -1.19
N MET A 82 -15.46 10.83 -1.42
CA MET A 82 -15.18 12.26 -1.59
C MET A 82 -15.11 12.62 -3.08
N SER A 83 -15.68 13.77 -3.43
CA SER A 83 -15.51 14.35 -4.76
C SER A 83 -14.08 14.87 -4.95
N PRO A 84 -13.57 14.94 -6.19
CA PRO A 84 -12.23 15.48 -6.46
C PRO A 84 -11.98 16.87 -5.84
N LYS A 85 -13.00 17.72 -5.82
CA LYS A 85 -12.92 19.07 -5.23
C LYS A 85 -12.73 19.04 -3.72
N GLU A 86 -13.42 18.14 -3.02
CA GLU A 86 -13.29 17.96 -1.57
C GLU A 86 -11.90 17.44 -1.20
N ILE A 87 -11.35 16.51 -2.00
CA ILE A 87 -9.99 15.98 -1.82
C ILE A 87 -8.96 17.09 -1.95
N LEU A 88 -9.04 17.88 -3.03
CA LEU A 88 -8.14 19.02 -3.25
C LEU A 88 -8.24 20.05 -2.13
N ASN A 89 -9.45 20.34 -1.65
CA ASN A 89 -9.67 21.23 -0.52
C ASN A 89 -8.99 20.69 0.75
N ALA A 90 -9.21 19.41 1.09
CA ALA A 90 -8.62 18.79 2.27
C ALA A 90 -7.08 18.83 2.24
N ILE A 91 -6.47 18.54 1.09
CA ILE A 91 -5.02 18.63 0.88
C ILE A 91 -4.55 20.09 1.03
N SER A 92 -5.25 21.04 0.39
CA SER A 92 -4.88 22.46 0.43
C SER A 92 -4.94 23.04 1.84
N VAL A 93 -5.97 22.69 2.62
CA VAL A 93 -6.10 23.08 4.04
C VAL A 93 -4.95 22.51 4.87
N LYS A 94 -4.59 21.23 4.67
CA LYS A 94 -3.44 20.60 5.36
C LYS A 94 -2.13 21.32 5.04
N ILE A 95 -1.88 21.64 3.76
CA ILE A 95 -0.69 22.39 3.33
C ILE A 95 -0.67 23.80 3.94
N ALA A 96 -1.81 24.50 3.91
CA ALA A 96 -1.92 25.83 4.49
C ALA A 96 -1.66 25.83 6.00
N HIS A 97 -2.15 24.83 6.71
CA HIS A 97 -1.89 24.65 8.15
C HIS A 97 -0.42 24.35 8.43
N TYR A 98 0.18 23.42 7.67
CA TYR A 98 1.60 23.09 7.79
C TYR A 98 2.49 24.33 7.61
N LYS A 99 2.18 25.18 6.62
CA LYS A 99 2.91 26.44 6.38
C LYS A 99 2.70 27.51 7.45
N LYS A 100 1.61 27.47 8.23
CA LYS A 100 1.40 28.40 9.35
C LYS A 100 2.31 28.06 10.53
N LEU A 101 2.49 26.77 10.81
CA LEU A 101 3.35 26.27 11.89
C LEU A 101 4.85 26.60 11.69
N ASP A 102 5.27 26.86 10.44
CA ASP A 102 6.66 27.25 10.10
C ASP A 102 6.96 28.74 10.36
N LYS A 103 5.96 29.51 10.81
CA LYS A 103 6.08 30.97 11.05
C LYS A 103 6.00 31.37 12.52
N ASP A 104 5.79 30.43 13.42
CA ASP A 104 5.85 30.61 14.89
C ASP A 104 7.13 29.95 15.44
#